data_AF-A0A2E6HBN9-F1
#
_entry.id   AF-A0A2E6HBN9-F1
#
_cell.length_a   1.000
_cell.length_b   1.000
_cell.length_c   1.000
_cell.angle_alpha   90.00
_cell.angle_beta   90.00
_cell.angle_gamma   90.00
#
_symmetry.space_group_name_H-M   'P 1'
#
loop_
_entity.id
_entity.type
_entity.pdbx_description
1 polymer ?
#
loop_
_entity_poly.entity_id
_entity_poly.type
_entity_poly.pdbx_seq_one_letter_code
_entity_poly.pdbx_strand_id
1 'polypeptide(L)'
;MSENQQEKEEVHFKICNSVLKLEVNKGHLKWTISEISKDSGVTRSLIYYYFGKEKQVLLDEALRYMIQVFFNLDDDRSLGLPIRMNKVLSKLKDMPYAFILFFLERRRDSDVAHVIKKAEERLMVRLKSEFPDMTEDELLRIYLLELGSVAYGLEPERIGDIFKR
;
A
#
# COMPACT_ATOMS: atom_id res chain seq x y z
N MET A 1 -19.48 10.48 -4.92
CA MET A 1 -18.28 11.10 -5.52
C MET A 1 -18.67 11.55 -6.92
N SER A 2 -18.09 12.63 -7.46
CA SER A 2 -18.38 13.05 -8.84
C SER A 2 -17.71 12.08 -9.83
N GLU A 3 -18.28 11.90 -11.02
CA GLU A 3 -17.73 11.03 -12.08
C GLU A 3 -16.26 11.36 -12.40
N ASN A 4 -15.93 12.65 -12.44
CA ASN A 4 -14.57 13.15 -12.69
C ASN A 4 -13.57 12.77 -11.57
N GLN A 5 -14.03 12.67 -10.33
CA GLN A 5 -13.17 12.27 -9.22
C GLN A 5 -12.88 10.76 -9.24
N GLN A 6 -13.88 9.96 -9.62
CA GLN A 6 -13.74 8.52 -9.76
C GLN A 6 -12.78 8.16 -10.92
N GLU A 7 -12.87 8.87 -12.05
CA GLU A 7 -11.95 8.68 -13.17
C GLU A 7 -10.49 9.00 -12.80
N LYS A 8 -10.28 10.06 -12.02
CA LYS A 8 -8.94 10.42 -11.50
C LYS A 8 -8.36 9.36 -10.58
N GLU A 9 -9.17 8.82 -9.68
CA GLU A 9 -8.75 7.74 -8.78
C GLU A 9 -8.39 6.47 -9.55
N GLU A 10 -9.17 6.12 -10.58
CA GLU A 10 -8.88 4.97 -11.43
C GLU A 10 -7.56 5.14 -12.21
N VAL A 11 -7.32 6.33 -12.78
CA VAL A 11 -6.07 6.64 -13.47
C VAL A 11 -4.87 6.57 -12.52
N HIS A 12 -5.00 7.16 -11.33
CA HIS A 12 -3.96 7.13 -10.30
C HIS A 12 -3.63 5.69 -9.88
N PHE A 13 -4.66 4.88 -9.62
CA PHE A 13 -4.52 3.46 -9.31
C PHE A 13 -3.76 2.70 -10.41
N LYS A 14 -4.18 2.82 -11.67
CA LYS A 14 -3.55 2.10 -12.81
C LYS A 14 -2.07 2.42 -12.93
N ILE A 15 -1.73 3.69 -12.76
CA ILE A 15 -0.35 4.15 -12.85
C ILE A 15 0.48 3.62 -11.68
N CYS A 16 0.01 3.79 -10.44
CA CYS A 16 0.73 3.33 -9.25
C CYS A 16 0.94 1.81 -9.26
N ASN A 17 -0.09 1.03 -9.62
CA ASN A 17 0.02 -0.42 -9.72
C ASN A 17 1.07 -0.85 -10.76
N SER A 18 1.09 -0.17 -11.92
CA SER A 18 2.08 -0.43 -12.97
C SER A 18 3.51 -0.09 -12.52
N VAL A 19 3.70 1.02 -11.81
CA VAL A 19 5.00 1.42 -11.25
C VAL A 19 5.50 0.37 -10.26
N LEU A 20 4.68 -0.06 -9.30
CA LEU A 20 5.06 -1.08 -8.30
C LEU A 20 5.43 -2.41 -8.97
N LYS A 21 4.63 -2.85 -9.95
CA LYS A 21 4.91 -4.05 -10.76
C LYS A 21 6.26 -3.95 -11.47
N LEU A 22 6.54 -2.82 -12.11
CA LEU A 22 7.78 -2.62 -12.84
C LEU A 22 8.99 -2.46 -11.91
N GLU A 23 8.81 -1.83 -10.75
CA GLU A 23 9.83 -1.71 -9.70
C GLU A 23 10.25 -3.09 -9.18
N VAL A 24 9.29 -3.99 -8.92
CA VAL A 24 9.54 -5.38 -8.53
C VAL A 24 10.27 -6.14 -9.66
N ASN A 25 9.77 -6.05 -10.89
CA ASN A 25 10.25 -6.90 -11.98
C ASN A 25 11.58 -6.45 -12.58
N LYS A 26 11.85 -5.14 -12.58
CA LYS A 26 13.06 -4.57 -13.21
C LYS A 26 14.08 -4.06 -12.22
N GLY A 27 13.66 -3.76 -11.00
CA GLY A 27 14.48 -3.13 -9.98
C GLY A 27 14.45 -1.61 -10.04
N HIS A 28 15.08 -1.03 -9.02
CA HIS A 28 14.92 0.37 -8.66
C HIS A 28 15.16 1.34 -9.82
N LEU A 29 14.08 2.04 -10.22
CA LEU A 29 14.09 3.02 -11.31
C LEU A 29 14.71 2.48 -12.62
N LYS A 30 14.57 1.18 -12.93
CA LYS A 30 15.06 0.61 -14.21
C LYS A 30 13.99 0.54 -15.31
N TRP A 31 12.78 0.98 -15.02
CA TRP A 31 11.66 1.07 -15.96
C TRP A 31 11.60 2.41 -16.70
N THR A 32 10.72 2.55 -17.69
CA THR A 32 10.50 3.83 -18.40
C THR A 32 9.04 4.27 -18.35
N ILE A 33 8.78 5.56 -18.55
CA ILE A 33 7.39 6.09 -18.62
C ILE A 33 6.62 5.48 -19.80
N SER A 34 7.29 5.12 -20.89
CA SER A 34 6.68 4.40 -22.01
C SER A 34 6.20 3.00 -21.60
N GLU A 35 6.92 2.33 -20.70
CA GLU A 35 6.53 1.01 -20.20
C GLU A 35 5.35 1.09 -19.24
N ILE A 36 5.35 2.08 -18.34
CA ILE A 36 4.19 2.36 -17.49
C ILE A 36 2.98 2.68 -18.33
N SER A 37 3.13 3.52 -19.36
CA SER A 37 2.03 3.87 -20.27
C SER A 37 1.46 2.64 -20.97
N LYS A 38 2.32 1.74 -21.45
CA LYS A 38 1.91 0.50 -22.10
C LYS A 38 1.21 -0.47 -21.13
N ASP A 39 1.73 -0.60 -19.92
CA ASP A 39 1.24 -1.57 -18.92
C ASP A 39 -0.03 -1.09 -18.21
N SER A 40 -0.12 0.20 -17.85
CA SER A 40 -1.30 0.81 -17.22
C SER A 40 -2.44 1.13 -18.20
N GLY A 41 -2.14 1.20 -19.50
CA GLY A 41 -3.06 1.70 -20.52
C GLY A 41 -3.28 3.22 -20.50
N VAL A 42 -2.55 3.96 -19.66
CA VAL A 42 -2.64 5.42 -19.55
C VAL A 42 -1.64 6.09 -20.49
N THR A 43 -2.04 7.16 -21.18
CA THR A 43 -1.15 7.86 -22.11
C THR A 43 0.00 8.56 -21.38
N ARG A 44 1.19 8.62 -22.02
CA ARG A 44 2.35 9.34 -21.45
C ARG A 44 2.05 10.80 -21.13
N SER A 45 1.27 11.47 -21.97
CA SER A 45 0.84 12.85 -21.75
C SER A 45 0.03 12.99 -20.46
N LEU A 46 -0.88 12.05 -20.18
CA LEU A 46 -1.66 12.07 -18.94
C LEU A 46 -0.81 11.74 -17.71
N ILE A 47 0.15 10.80 -17.83
CA ILE A 47 1.13 10.52 -16.76
C ILE A 47 1.94 11.79 -16.45
N TYR A 48 2.45 12.48 -17.47
CA TYR A 48 3.22 13.71 -17.29
C TYR A 48 2.37 14.85 -16.70
N TYR A 49 1.09 14.91 -17.05
CA TYR A 49 0.17 15.90 -16.50
C TYR A 49 0.00 15.74 -14.98
N TYR A 50 -0.15 14.51 -14.50
CA TYR A 50 -0.39 14.24 -13.07
C TYR A 50 0.88 14.19 -12.22
N PHE A 51 1.96 13.59 -12.73
CA PHE A 51 3.15 13.26 -11.93
C PHE A 51 4.43 13.96 -12.40
N GLY A 52 4.36 14.71 -13.49
CA GLY A 52 5.55 15.30 -14.11
C GLY A 52 6.43 14.25 -14.81
N LYS A 53 7.67 14.64 -15.14
CA LYS A 53 8.59 13.82 -15.95
C LYS A 53 9.60 13.03 -15.12
N GLU A 54 9.70 13.33 -13.83
CA GLU A 54 10.69 12.73 -12.96
C GLU A 54 10.22 11.37 -12.45
N LYS A 55 11.01 10.34 -12.73
CA LYS A 55 10.67 8.96 -12.33
C LYS A 55 10.62 8.80 -10.81
N GLN A 56 11.46 9.53 -10.08
CA GLN A 56 11.49 9.50 -8.62
C GLN A 56 10.14 9.96 -8.04
N VAL A 57 9.60 11.07 -8.54
CA VAL A 57 8.29 11.59 -8.09
C VAL A 57 7.19 10.55 -8.28
N LEU A 58 7.21 9.86 -9.41
CA LEU A 58 6.24 8.81 -9.71
C LEU A 58 6.41 7.57 -8.82
N LEU A 59 7.65 7.19 -8.52
CA LEU A 59 7.94 6.11 -7.58
C LEU A 59 7.47 6.48 -6.16
N ASP A 60 7.81 7.67 -5.68
CA ASP A 60 7.43 8.15 -4.35
C ASP A 60 5.92 8.14 -4.14
N GLU A 61 5.17 8.53 -5.17
CA GLU A 61 3.71 8.51 -5.15
C GLU A 61 3.14 7.10 -5.18
N ALA A 62 3.74 6.19 -5.97
CA ALA A 62 3.37 4.77 -5.95
C ALA A 62 3.68 4.11 -4.60
N LEU A 63 4.79 4.47 -3.95
CA LEU A 63 5.15 4.00 -2.62
C LEU A 63 4.19 4.56 -1.55
N ARG A 64 3.85 5.85 -1.62
CA ARG A 64 2.83 6.44 -0.75
C ARG A 64 1.50 5.70 -0.90
N TYR A 65 1.08 5.43 -2.13
CA TYR A 65 -0.15 4.69 -2.41
C TYR A 65 -0.08 3.24 -1.89
N MET A 66 1.06 2.55 -2.05
CA MET A 66 1.30 1.25 -1.43
C MET A 66 1.11 1.30 0.09
N ILE A 67 1.72 2.27 0.77
CA ILE A 67 1.60 2.46 2.22
C ILE A 67 0.15 2.71 2.64
N GLN A 68 -0.60 3.51 1.88
CA GLN A 68 -2.03 3.73 2.11
C GLN A 68 -2.83 2.43 1.97
N VAL A 69 -2.53 1.62 0.94
CA VAL A 69 -3.17 0.32 0.73
C VAL A 69 -2.91 -0.63 1.90
N PHE A 70 -1.67 -0.66 2.43
CA PHE A 70 -1.27 -1.56 3.50
C PHE A 70 -1.80 -1.18 4.88
N PHE A 71 -1.67 0.09 5.24
CA PHE A 71 -1.84 0.52 6.62
C PHE A 71 -3.06 1.42 6.82
N ASN A 72 -3.72 1.83 5.72
CA ASN A 72 -4.90 2.69 5.72
C ASN A 72 -4.74 3.91 6.66
N LEU A 73 -3.56 4.53 6.66
CA LEU A 73 -3.14 5.55 7.63
C LEU A 73 -3.73 6.95 7.41
N ASP A 74 -4.55 7.12 6.36
CA ASP A 74 -5.10 8.42 5.97
C ASP A 74 -6.55 8.64 6.45
N ASP A 75 -7.18 7.62 7.04
CA ASP A 75 -8.50 7.77 7.67
C ASP A 75 -8.32 8.10 9.16
N ASP A 76 -8.58 9.36 9.52
CA ASP A 76 -8.54 9.88 10.90
C ASP A 76 -9.52 9.16 11.84
N ARG A 77 -10.53 8.47 11.28
CA ARG A 77 -11.45 7.64 12.06
C ARG A 77 -10.91 6.22 12.14
N SER A 78 -10.77 5.71 13.37
CA SER A 78 -10.54 4.27 13.55
C SER A 78 -11.78 3.52 13.06
N LEU A 79 -11.66 2.85 11.92
CA LEU A 79 -12.68 1.96 11.39
C LEU A 79 -12.74 0.63 12.17
N GLY A 80 -11.87 0.43 13.16
CA GLY A 80 -11.63 -0.86 13.78
C GLY A 80 -10.80 -1.79 12.89
N LEU A 81 -10.05 -2.66 13.55
CA LEU A 81 -9.11 -3.60 12.92
C LEU A 81 -9.77 -4.50 11.85
N PRO A 82 -10.97 -5.09 12.05
CA PRO A 82 -11.58 -5.94 11.03
C PRO A 82 -11.93 -5.22 9.73
N ILE A 83 -12.50 -4.00 9.82
CA ILE A 83 -12.88 -3.22 8.64
C ILE A 83 -11.62 -2.77 7.89
N ARG A 84 -10.58 -2.34 8.61
CA ARG A 84 -9.28 -2.01 8.02
C ARG A 84 -8.73 -3.20 7.24
N MET A 85 -8.66 -4.38 7.86
CA MET A 85 -8.11 -5.57 7.21
C MET A 85 -8.92 -6.01 6.00
N ASN A 86 -10.25 -5.85 6.02
CA ASN A 86 -11.10 -6.18 4.88
C ASN A 86 -10.75 -5.31 3.67
N LYS A 87 -10.57 -3.99 3.90
CA LYS A 87 -10.13 -3.05 2.85
C LYS A 87 -8.74 -3.38 2.32
N VAL A 88 -7.78 -3.67 3.21
CA VAL A 88 -6.40 -4.03 2.81
C VAL A 88 -6.40 -5.27 1.93
N LEU A 89 -7.05 -6.36 2.39
CA LEU A 89 -7.11 -7.62 1.66
C LEU A 89 -7.83 -7.48 0.32
N SER A 90 -8.93 -6.72 0.26
CA SER A 90 -9.62 -6.44 -1.00
C SER A 90 -8.73 -5.69 -1.99
N LYS A 91 -8.04 -4.63 -1.55
CA LYS A 91 -7.18 -3.83 -2.45
C LYS A 91 -5.96 -4.60 -2.93
N LEU A 92 -5.40 -5.48 -2.10
CA LEU A 92 -4.23 -6.28 -2.49
C LEU A 92 -4.55 -7.36 -3.52
N LYS A 93 -5.81 -7.80 -3.65
CA LYS A 93 -6.24 -8.64 -4.78
C LYS A 93 -5.98 -7.93 -6.12
N ASP A 94 -6.21 -6.63 -6.19
CA ASP A 94 -6.02 -5.82 -7.40
C ASP A 94 -4.58 -5.29 -7.54
N MET A 95 -3.78 -5.32 -6.46
CA MET A 95 -2.41 -4.81 -6.39
C MET A 95 -1.41 -5.78 -5.75
N PRO A 96 -1.23 -7.00 -6.29
CA PRO A 96 -0.39 -8.01 -5.65
C PRO A 96 1.08 -7.59 -5.50
N TYR A 97 1.59 -6.78 -6.44
CA TYR A 97 2.97 -6.29 -6.41
C TYR A 97 3.26 -5.32 -5.27
N ALA A 98 2.23 -4.69 -4.71
CA ALA A 98 2.37 -3.86 -3.51
C ALA A 98 2.92 -4.70 -2.34
N PHE A 99 2.36 -5.88 -2.11
CA PHE A 99 2.84 -6.80 -1.07
C PHE A 99 4.24 -7.33 -1.34
N ILE A 100 4.49 -7.70 -2.60
CA ILE A 100 5.79 -8.23 -3.01
C ILE A 100 6.89 -7.18 -2.79
N LEU A 101 6.67 -5.93 -3.20
CA LEU A 101 7.64 -4.86 -3.01
C LEU A 101 7.87 -4.58 -1.53
N PHE A 102 6.80 -4.46 -0.74
CA PHE A 102 6.91 -4.32 0.72
C PHE A 102 7.79 -5.43 1.33
N PHE A 103 7.51 -6.69 0.98
CA PHE A 103 8.22 -7.83 1.54
C PHE A 103 9.71 -7.86 1.14
N LEU A 104 10.02 -7.52 -0.11
CA LEU A 104 11.41 -7.49 -0.62
C LEU A 104 12.23 -6.36 -0.01
N GLU A 105 11.62 -5.19 0.20
CA GLU A 105 12.33 -3.98 0.60
C GLU A 105 12.40 -3.77 2.12
N ARG A 106 11.45 -4.29 2.91
CA ARG A 106 11.35 -3.97 4.35
C ARG A 106 12.59 -4.27 5.21
N ARG A 107 13.52 -5.12 4.75
CA ARG A 107 14.77 -5.44 5.47
C ARG A 107 16.03 -4.92 4.78
N ARG A 108 15.87 -4.22 3.66
CA ARG A 108 16.99 -3.63 2.92
C ARG A 108 17.35 -2.29 3.51
N ASP A 109 18.54 -1.82 3.16
CA ASP A 109 18.93 -0.43 3.35
C ASP A 109 18.67 0.31 2.03
N SER A 110 17.44 0.81 1.86
CA SER A 110 16.97 1.49 0.65
C SER A 110 15.98 2.61 0.99
N ASP A 111 15.79 3.55 0.07
CA ASP A 111 14.79 4.62 0.26
C ASP A 111 13.39 4.06 0.49
N VAL A 112 13.06 2.95 -0.18
CA VAL A 112 11.79 2.23 0.00
C VAL A 112 11.67 1.69 1.42
N ALA A 113 12.73 1.09 1.97
CA ALA A 113 12.76 0.59 3.33
C ALA A 113 12.55 1.71 4.37
N HIS A 114 13.14 2.89 4.14
CA HIS A 114 12.94 4.05 5.00
C HIS A 114 11.48 4.54 5.00
N VAL A 115 10.82 4.53 3.84
CA VAL A 115 9.38 4.85 3.72
C VAL A 115 8.54 3.83 4.47
N ILE A 116 8.83 2.54 4.31
CA ILE A 116 8.12 1.46 5.00
C ILE A 116 8.25 1.58 6.51
N LYS A 117 9.47 1.78 7.03
CA LYS A 117 9.73 1.89 8.47
C LYS A 117 8.94 3.04 9.10
N LYS A 118 8.94 4.22 8.48
CA LYS A 118 8.15 5.37 8.96
C LYS A 118 6.64 5.07 8.99
N ALA A 119 6.15 4.30 8.03
CA ALA A 119 4.76 3.91 7.99
C ALA A 119 4.40 2.88 9.07
N GLU A 120 5.27 1.90 9.32
CA GLU A 120 5.13 0.95 10.43
C GLU A 120 5.14 1.67 11.79
N GLU A 121 6.04 2.64 11.99
CA GLU A 121 6.07 3.48 13.20
C GLU A 121 4.74 4.24 13.41
N ARG A 122 4.20 4.85 12.34
CA ARG A 122 2.88 5.51 12.39
C ARG A 122 1.75 4.52 12.70
N LEU A 123 1.80 3.32 12.13
CA LEU A 123 0.83 2.27 12.45
C LEU A 123 0.91 1.88 13.93
N MET A 124 2.10 1.73 14.50
CA MET A 124 2.24 1.39 15.93
C MET A 124 1.66 2.47 16.83
N VAL A 125 1.89 3.75 16.51
CA VAL A 125 1.27 4.88 17.23
C VAL A 125 -0.26 4.80 17.14
N ARG A 126 -0.81 4.50 15.96
CA ARG A 126 -2.26 4.33 15.78
C ARG A 126 -2.78 3.15 16.59
N LEU A 127 -2.13 1.99 16.52
CA LEU A 127 -2.52 0.79 17.27
C LEU A 127 -2.51 1.07 18.78
N LYS A 128 -1.52 1.81 19.30
CA LYS A 128 -1.49 2.20 20.72
C LYS A 128 -2.63 3.14 21.08
N SER A 129 -3.03 4.04 20.18
CA SER A 129 -4.20 4.90 20.38
C SER A 129 -5.52 4.11 20.32
N GLU A 130 -5.63 3.10 19.46
CA GLU A 130 -6.81 2.24 19.34
C GLU A 130 -6.93 1.25 20.51
N PHE A 131 -5.79 0.84 21.08
CA PHE A 131 -5.68 -0.15 22.14
C PHE A 131 -4.75 0.34 23.27
N PRO A 132 -5.17 1.35 24.05
CA PRO A 132 -4.32 2.02 25.03
C PRO A 132 -3.80 1.08 26.14
N ASP A 133 -4.57 0.06 26.50
CA ASP A 133 -4.25 -0.87 27.59
C ASP A 133 -3.31 -2.01 27.16
N MET A 134 -3.03 -2.16 25.85
CA MET A 134 -2.15 -3.23 25.36
C MET A 134 -0.67 -2.88 25.50
N THR A 135 0.15 -3.90 25.77
CA THR A 135 1.61 -3.80 25.76
C THR A 135 2.16 -3.71 24.34
N GLU A 136 3.41 -3.27 24.18
CA GLU A 136 4.07 -3.22 22.86
C GLU A 136 4.12 -4.60 22.18
N ASP A 137 4.36 -5.67 22.96
CA ASP A 137 4.36 -7.04 22.44
C ASP A 137 2.97 -7.48 21.94
N GLU A 138 1.90 -7.04 22.59
CA GLU A 138 0.54 -7.33 22.14
C GLU A 138 0.19 -6.58 20.85
N LEU A 139 0.63 -5.32 20.72
CA LEU A 139 0.48 -4.56 19.49
C LEU A 139 1.31 -5.18 18.35
N LEU A 140 2.52 -5.64 18.66
CA LEU A 140 3.36 -6.37 17.71
C LEU A 140 2.66 -7.67 17.26
N ARG A 141 2.00 -8.41 18.15
CA ARG A 141 1.22 -9.60 17.77
C ARG A 141 0.08 -9.24 16.81
N ILE A 142 -0.63 -8.13 17.04
CA ILE A 142 -1.66 -7.65 16.10
C ILE A 142 -1.02 -7.38 14.74
N TYR A 143 0.08 -6.63 14.72
CA TYR A 143 0.77 -6.30 13.48
C TYR A 143 1.27 -7.52 12.71
N LEU A 144 1.85 -8.50 13.42
CA LEU A 144 2.26 -9.78 12.83
C LEU A 144 1.06 -10.56 12.27
N LEU A 145 -0.10 -10.48 12.92
CA LEU A 145 -1.33 -11.11 12.43
C LEU A 145 -1.88 -10.41 11.19
N GLU A 146 -1.81 -9.08 11.12
CA GLU A 146 -2.15 -8.31 9.91
C GLU A 146 -1.28 -8.73 8.73
N LEU A 147 0.05 -8.74 8.93
CA LEU A 147 1.01 -9.19 7.91
C LEU A 147 0.79 -10.65 7.51
N GLY A 148 0.57 -11.53 8.48
CA GLY A 148 0.30 -12.94 8.24
C GLY A 148 -0.99 -13.15 7.46
N SER A 149 -2.03 -12.36 7.74
CA SER A 149 -3.30 -12.40 7.00
C SER A 149 -3.10 -12.01 5.54
N VAL A 150 -2.30 -10.97 5.27
CA VAL A 150 -1.95 -10.57 3.90
C VAL A 150 -1.12 -11.65 3.21
N ALA A 151 -0.06 -12.14 3.85
CA ALA A 151 0.85 -13.13 3.28
C ALA A 151 0.14 -14.47 2.97
N TYR A 152 -0.79 -14.87 3.83
CA TYR A 152 -1.62 -16.06 3.64
C TYR A 152 -2.67 -15.88 2.54
N GLY A 153 -3.05 -14.65 2.21
CA GLY A 153 -4.18 -14.36 1.34
C GLY A 153 -5.51 -14.68 2.04
N LEU A 154 -5.67 -14.22 3.28
CA LEU A 154 -6.87 -14.47 4.08
C LEU A 154 -8.12 -13.93 3.38
N GLU A 155 -9.14 -14.76 3.24
CA GLU A 155 -10.41 -14.31 2.68
C GLU A 155 -11.14 -13.34 3.64
N PRO A 156 -11.71 -12.23 3.14
CA PRO A 156 -12.21 -11.16 4.00
C PRO A 156 -13.30 -11.59 5.00
N GLU A 157 -14.07 -12.63 4.69
CA GLU A 157 -15.13 -13.18 5.54
C GLU A 157 -14.56 -13.81 6.82
N ARG A 158 -13.30 -14.26 6.79
CA ARG A 158 -12.62 -14.91 7.93
C ARG A 158 -11.98 -13.93 8.89
N ILE A 159 -11.91 -12.65 8.55
CA ILE A 159 -11.26 -11.62 9.38
C ILE A 159 -11.90 -11.56 10.76
N GLY A 160 -13.24 -11.60 10.82
CA GLY A 160 -13.96 -11.59 12.09
C GLY A 160 -13.56 -12.74 13.01
N ASP A 161 -13.25 -13.93 12.47
CA ASP A 161 -12.85 -15.08 13.27
C ASP A 161 -11.39 -15.02 13.73
N ILE A 162 -10.50 -14.51 12.87
CA ILE A 162 -9.07 -14.42 13.15
C ILE A 162 -8.75 -13.27 14.13
N PHE A 163 -9.48 -12.17 14.03
CA PHE A 163 -9.27 -10.98 14.86
C PHE A 163 -10.25 -10.87 16.03
N LYS A 164 -11.03 -11.93 16.32
CA LYS A 164 -11.85 -12.03 17.54
C LYS A 164 -10.93 -12.02 18.77
N ARG A 165 -11.13 -11.03 19.63
CA ARG A 165 -10.71 -11.05 21.04
C ARG A 165 -11.92 -11.34 21.90
#